data_AF-A0A523VNU8-F1
#
_entry.id   AF-A0A523VNU8-F1
#
_cell.length_a   1.000
_cell.length_b   1.000
_cell.length_c   1.000
_cell.angle_alpha   90.00
_cell.angle_beta   90.00
_cell.angle_gamma   90.00
#
_symmetry.space_group_name_H-M   'P 1'
#
loop_
_entity.id
_entity.type
_entity.pdbx_description
1 polymer ?
#
loop_
_entity_poly.entity_id
_entity_poly.type
_entity_poly.pdbx_seq_one_letter_code
_entity_poly.pdbx_strand_id
1 'polypeptide(L)' 'ALSNATLPYALKLANQGLRNAVMSDECLAKGVNVYDGHVTNEGVAKSLELEYTPLSSLIK' A
#
# COMPACT_ATOMS: atom_id res chain seq x y z
N ALA A 1 -21.57 -0.97 6.85
CA ALA A 1 -21.07 -1.74 5.69
C ALA A 1 -19.58 -1.51 5.45
N LEU A 2 -19.10 -0.28 5.23
CA LEU A 2 -17.67 0.00 4.95
C LEU A 2 -16.73 -0.32 6.12
N SER A 3 -17.04 0.18 7.33
CA SER A 3 -16.15 -0.02 8.49
C SER A 3 -15.93 -1.49 8.81
N ASN A 4 -16.94 -2.36 8.63
CA ASN A 4 -16.78 -3.80 8.84
C ASN A 4 -15.77 -4.43 7.87
N ALA A 5 -15.67 -3.90 6.64
CA ALA A 5 -14.72 -4.38 5.65
C ALA A 5 -13.30 -3.82 5.85
N THR A 6 -13.17 -2.59 6.37
CA THR A 6 -11.86 -1.91 6.53
C THR A 6 -11.24 -2.10 7.91
N LEU A 7 -12.03 -2.38 8.95
CA LEU A 7 -11.56 -2.53 10.32
C LEU A 7 -10.46 -3.59 10.49
N PRO A 8 -10.50 -4.77 9.82
CA PRO A 8 -9.41 -5.74 9.91
C PRO A 8 -8.06 -5.18 9.41
N TYR A 9 -8.06 -4.39 8.34
CA TYR A 9 -6.86 -3.76 7.80
C TYR A 9 -6.35 -2.63 8.69
N ALA A 10 -7.26 -1.82 9.24
CA ALA A 10 -6.92 -0.75 10.18
C ALA A 10 -6.25 -1.31 11.45
N LEU A 11 -6.79 -2.38 12.03
CA LEU A 11 -6.19 -3.06 13.17
C LEU A 11 -4.84 -3.70 12.82
N LYS A 12 -4.70 -4.31 11.64
CA LYS A 12 -3.43 -4.86 11.18
C LYS A 12 -2.34 -3.79 11.08
N LEU A 13 -2.66 -2.65 10.45
CA LEU A 13 -1.75 -1.50 10.35
C LEU A 13 -1.36 -0.95 11.73
N ALA A 14 -2.33 -0.81 12.64
CA ALA A 14 -2.08 -0.30 13.99
C ALA A 14 -1.18 -1.24 14.82
N ASN A 15 -1.38 -2.56 14.71
CA ASN A 15 -0.65 -3.54 15.51
C ASN A 15 0.74 -3.86 14.95
N GLN A 16 0.93 -3.82 13.63
CA GLN A 16 2.16 -4.30 12.98
C GLN A 16 3.02 -3.18 12.38
N GLY A 17 2.46 -1.99 12.21
CA GLY A 17 3.03 -0.93 11.38
C GLY A 17 2.92 -1.26 9.88
N LEU A 18 3.15 -0.26 9.04
CA LEU A 18 2.94 -0.37 7.58
C LEU A 18 3.76 -1.50 6.96
N ARG A 19 5.09 -1.53 7.20
CA ARG A 19 6.03 -2.48 6.57
C ARG A 19 5.60 -3.93 6.79
N ASN A 20 5.42 -4.34 8.03
CA ASN A 20 5.05 -5.72 8.36
C ASN A 20 3.63 -6.05 7.86
N ALA A 21 2.71 -5.09 7.93
CA ALA A 21 1.33 -5.28 7.48
C ALA A 21 1.26 -5.53 5.96
N VAL A 22 1.99 -4.77 5.14
CA VAL A 22 1.97 -4.95 3.67
C VAL A 22 2.82 -6.14 3.22
N MET A 23 3.88 -6.50 3.94
CA MET A 23 4.66 -7.71 3.64
C MET A 23 3.89 -9.00 3.96
N SER A 24 2.99 -8.96 4.95
CA SER A 24 2.16 -10.11 5.33
C SER A 24 0.81 -10.20 4.62
N ASP A 25 0.44 -9.18 3.83
CA ASP A 25 -0.86 -9.09 3.16
C ASP A 25 -0.73 -8.42 1.78
N GLU A 26 -0.71 -9.24 0.73
CA GLU A 26 -0.58 -8.78 -0.65
C GLU A 26 -1.76 -7.89 -1.09
N CYS A 27 -2.97 -8.13 -0.56
CA CYS A 27 -4.13 -7.28 -0.85
C CYS A 27 -3.94 -5.88 -0.27
N LEU A 28 -3.40 -5.78 0.94
CA LEU A 28 -3.07 -4.50 1.54
C LEU A 28 -1.91 -3.80 0.80
N ALA A 29 -0.89 -4.55 0.37
CA ALA A 29 0.23 -4.02 -0.41
C ALA A 29 -0.23 -3.38 -1.74
N LYS A 30 -1.16 -4.04 -2.45
CA LYS A 30 -1.77 -3.50 -3.69
C LYS A 30 -2.53 -2.19 -3.48
N GLY A 31 -2.94 -1.91 -2.24
CA GLY A 31 -3.63 -0.67 -1.88
C GLY A 31 -2.73 0.55 -1.67
N VAL A 32 -1.39 0.38 -1.66
CA VAL A 32 -0.46 1.50 -1.45
C VAL A 32 -0.21 2.24 -2.76
N ASN A 33 -0.58 3.52 -2.79
CA ASN A 33 -0.39 4.37 -3.98
C ASN A 33 0.90 5.17 -3.96
N VAL A 34 1.37 5.58 -2.78
CA VAL A 34 2.58 6.40 -2.60
C VAL A 34 3.33 5.91 -1.37
N TYR A 35 4.65 5.81 -1.47
CA TYR A 35 5.53 5.52 -0.35
C TYR A 35 6.88 6.21 -0.53
N ASP A 36 7.36 6.86 0.51
CA ASP A 36 8.69 7.52 0.54
C ASP A 36 8.96 8.43 -0.68
N GLY A 37 7.96 9.22 -1.09
CA GLY A 37 8.05 10.13 -2.24
C GLY A 37 7.85 9.48 -3.62
N HIS A 38 7.66 8.17 -3.70
CA HIS A 38 7.50 7.44 -4.97
C HIS A 38 6.06 6.97 -5.17
N VAL A 39 5.60 6.93 -6.42
CA VAL A 39 4.28 6.39 -6.78
C VAL A 39 4.41 4.87 -6.97
N THR A 40 3.68 4.12 -6.16
CA THR A 40 3.73 2.65 -6.11
C THR A 40 2.52 1.96 -6.71
N ASN A 41 1.56 2.73 -7.24
CA ASN A 41 0.43 2.22 -8.00
C ASN A 41 0.59 2.57 -9.48
N GLU A 42 0.68 1.53 -10.32
CA GLU A 42 0.92 1.67 -11.76
C GLU A 42 -0.20 2.46 -12.47
N GLY A 43 -1.46 2.24 -12.07
CA GLY A 43 -2.61 2.97 -12.63
C GLY A 43 -2.52 4.47 -12.36
N VAL A 44 -2.17 4.85 -11.13
CA VAL A 44 -1.97 6.26 -10.75
C VAL A 44 -0.80 6.86 -11.51
N ALA A 45 0.34 6.17 -11.57
CA ALA A 45 1.53 6.64 -12.28
C ALA A 45 1.23 6.90 -13.76
N LYS A 46 0.56 5.95 -14.43
CA LYS A 46 0.19 6.06 -15.84
C LYS A 46 -0.82 7.20 -16.09
N SER A 47 -1.84 7.35 -15.23
CA SER A 47 -2.87 8.38 -15.41
C SER A 47 -2.35 9.80 -15.21
N LEU A 48 -1.26 9.98 -14.45
CA LEU A 48 -0.70 11.29 -14.12
C LEU A 48 0.67 11.54 -14.79
N GLU A 49 1.12 10.64 -15.68
CA GLU A 49 2.43 10.71 -16.34
C GLU A 49 3.61 10.81 -15.34
N LEU A 50 3.51 10.10 -14.23
CA LEU A 50 4.54 10.02 -13.18
C LEU A 50 5.36 8.73 -13.28
N GLU A 51 6.55 8.74 -12.69
CA GLU A 51 7.39 7.55 -12.59
C GLU A 51 6.77 6.51 -11.64
N TYR A 52 6.67 5.27 -12.10
CA TYR A 52 6.22 4.13 -11.30
C TYR A 52 7.40 3.43 -10.64
N THR A 53 7.33 3.26 -9.32
CA THR A 53 8.29 2.47 -8.54
C THR A 53 7.57 1.36 -7.79
N PRO A 54 7.87 0.06 -8.03
CA PRO A 54 7.21 -1.03 -7.31
C PRO A 54 7.39 -0.91 -5.78
N LEU A 55 6.32 -1.10 -5.01
CA LEU A 55 6.41 -1.03 -3.54
C LEU A 55 7.47 -1.98 -2.95
N SER A 56 7.65 -3.15 -3.56
CA SER A 56 8.62 -4.17 -3.15
C SER A 56 10.08 -3.75 -3.32
N SER A 57 10.41 -2.75 -4.14
CA SER A 57 11.78 -2.23 -4.24
C SER A 57 12.13 -1.27 -3.10
N LEU A 58 11.11 -0.65 -2.49
CA LEU A 58 11.24 0.36 -1.44
C LEU A 58 11.15 -0.26 -0.03
N ILE A 59 10.34 -1.31 0.12
CA ILE A 59 10.13 -2.01 1.38
C ILE A 59 10.90 -3.33 1.36
N LYS A 60 12.03 -3.39 2.07
CA LYS A 60 12.91 -4.58 2.18
C LYS A 60 12.58 -5.54 3.34
#